data_AF-A0A9D1RJ94-F1
#
_entry.id   AF-A0A9D1RJ94-F1
#
_cell.length_a   1.000
_cell.length_b   1.000
_cell.length_c   1.000
_cell.angle_alpha   90.00
_cell.angle_beta   90.00
_cell.angle_gamma   90.00
#
_symmetry.space_group_name_H-M   'P 1'
#
loop_
_entity.id
_entity.type
_entity.pdbx_description
1 polymer ?
#
loop_
_entity_poly.entity_id
_entity_poly.type
_entity_poly.pdbx_seq_one_letter_code
_entity_poly.pdbx_strand_id
1 'polypeptide(L)'
;MNHSKSLKIFFMLFISVFVFSSCEREPQKLSYRIESDSGCMEESRGHITKKDKAIVYRGNHDEMYIKHINVLYDCKADSITIDARVRDNYIVVRENEYAEDNDCSCPRTISYVIEKIPSGKYIVVVNDDTIGSILIY
;
A
#
# COMPACT_ATOMS: atom_id res chain seq x y z
N MET A 1 -75.02 -19.18 17.45
CA MET A 1 -74.26 -20.30 18.05
C MET A 1 -73.08 -20.64 17.14
N ASN A 2 -71.93 -20.88 17.76
CA ASN A 2 -70.55 -20.78 17.27
C ASN A 2 -70.10 -21.62 16.05
N HIS A 3 -68.87 -21.26 15.62
CA HIS A 3 -67.83 -22.02 14.89
C HIS A 3 -67.96 -22.06 13.36
N SER A 4 -66.92 -21.89 12.54
CA SER A 4 -65.48 -21.74 12.76
C SER A 4 -64.81 -21.25 11.46
N LYS A 5 -63.88 -20.30 11.61
CA LYS A 5 -62.63 -20.03 10.87
C LYS A 5 -62.37 -20.83 9.57
N SER A 6 -62.06 -20.10 8.49
CA SER A 6 -60.90 -20.44 7.65
C SER A 6 -60.29 -19.20 7.01
N LEU A 7 -59.36 -18.64 7.76
CA LEU A 7 -58.27 -17.76 7.40
C LEU A 7 -57.54 -18.22 6.12
N LYS A 8 -57.64 -17.47 5.02
CA LYS A 8 -56.72 -17.60 3.87
C LYS A 8 -55.82 -16.37 3.85
N ILE A 9 -54.70 -16.49 4.57
CA ILE A 9 -53.60 -15.53 4.56
C ILE A 9 -52.99 -15.53 3.15
N PHE A 10 -53.18 -14.44 2.43
CA PHE A 10 -52.39 -14.12 1.24
C PHE A 10 -51.03 -13.63 1.76
N PHE A 11 -50.06 -14.54 1.80
CA PHE A 11 -48.71 -14.27 2.31
C PHE A 11 -48.01 -13.33 1.32
N MET A 12 -47.94 -12.04 1.66
CA MET A 12 -47.01 -11.08 1.06
C MET A 12 -45.59 -11.61 1.23
N LEU A 13 -45.02 -12.19 0.17
CA LEU A 13 -43.59 -12.36 0.03
C LEU A 13 -42.99 -11.05 -0.48
N PHE A 14 -42.91 -10.06 0.41
CA PHE A 14 -41.92 -8.99 0.29
C PHE A 14 -40.57 -9.65 0.59
N ILE A 15 -39.97 -10.25 -0.45
CA ILE A 15 -38.57 -10.62 -0.43
C ILE A 15 -37.82 -9.30 -0.43
N SER A 16 -37.60 -8.73 0.74
CA SER A 16 -36.59 -7.71 0.97
C SER A 16 -35.24 -8.38 0.71
N VAL A 17 -34.84 -8.43 -0.56
CA VAL A 17 -33.45 -8.67 -0.93
C VAL A 17 -32.71 -7.44 -0.40
N PHE A 18 -32.28 -7.51 0.86
CA PHE A 18 -31.12 -6.74 1.31
C PHE A 18 -29.96 -7.26 0.47
N VAL A 19 -29.81 -6.66 -0.72
CA VAL A 19 -28.57 -6.72 -1.47
C VAL A 19 -27.58 -6.01 -0.55
N PHE A 20 -26.85 -6.79 0.25
CA PHE A 20 -25.64 -6.30 0.89
C PHE A 20 -24.69 -5.95 -0.25
N SER A 21 -24.79 -4.72 -0.75
CA SER A 21 -23.76 -4.13 -1.58
C SER A 21 -22.52 -4.05 -0.71
N SER A 22 -21.65 -5.06 -0.81
CA SER A 22 -20.28 -4.99 -0.31
C SER A 22 -19.59 -3.91 -1.13
N CYS A 23 -19.74 -2.67 -0.67
CA CYS A 23 -19.10 -1.51 -1.28
C CYS A 23 -17.63 -1.60 -0.88
N GLU A 24 -16.80 -2.26 -1.71
CA GLU A 24 -15.36 -2.12 -1.59
C GLU A 24 -15.02 -0.64 -1.82
N ARG A 25 -14.55 0.05 -0.78
CA ARG A 25 -14.06 1.42 -0.95
C ARG A 25 -12.83 1.37 -1.84
N GLU A 26 -12.83 2.17 -2.90
CA GLU A 26 -11.63 2.33 -3.71
C GLU A 26 -10.49 2.85 -2.84
N PRO A 27 -9.27 2.30 -2.98
CA PRO A 27 -8.11 2.80 -2.26
C PRO A 27 -7.81 4.26 -2.63
N GLN A 28 -7.62 5.12 -1.63
CA GLN A 28 -7.24 6.50 -1.84
C GLN A 28 -5.77 6.57 -2.26
N LYS A 29 -5.49 7.14 -3.44
CA LYS A 29 -4.12 7.43 -3.87
C LYS A 29 -3.54 8.61 -3.10
N LEU A 30 -2.30 8.48 -2.63
CA LEU A 30 -1.54 9.51 -1.92
C LEU A 30 -0.53 10.18 -2.85
N SER A 31 -0.15 11.42 -2.55
CA SER A 31 0.98 12.07 -3.22
C SER A 31 2.30 11.68 -2.56
N TYR A 32 3.39 11.84 -3.29
CA TYR A 32 4.73 11.59 -2.78
C TYR A 32 5.73 12.58 -3.38
N ARG A 33 6.86 12.74 -2.70
CA ARG A 33 8.05 13.43 -3.20
C ARG A 33 9.29 12.60 -2.89
N ILE A 34 10.16 12.43 -3.89
CA ILE A 34 11.50 11.87 -3.68
C ILE A 34 12.38 12.96 -3.04
N GLU A 35 12.98 12.66 -1.90
CA GLU A 35 13.91 13.55 -1.21
C GLU A 35 15.35 13.25 -1.62
N SER A 36 15.70 11.97 -1.79
CA SER A 36 17.04 11.56 -2.24
C SER A 36 17.05 10.20 -2.93
N ASP A 37 17.93 10.04 -3.90
CA ASP A 37 18.35 8.76 -4.45
C ASP A 37 19.89 8.75 -4.47
N SER A 38 20.52 7.73 -3.88
CA SER A 38 21.97 7.59 -3.90
C SER A 38 22.53 7.32 -5.30
N GLY A 39 21.66 6.99 -6.25
CA GLY A 39 22.06 6.35 -7.49
C GLY A 39 22.58 4.94 -7.24
N CYS A 40 23.10 4.33 -8.31
CA CYS A 40 23.71 3.02 -8.24
C CYS A 40 25.02 3.05 -7.44
N MET A 41 25.08 2.34 -6.31
CA MET A 41 26.28 2.33 -5.45
C MET A 41 27.34 1.32 -5.91
N GLU A 42 26.92 0.11 -6.33
CA GLU A 42 27.82 -0.96 -6.78
C GLU A 42 27.06 -1.97 -7.66
N GLU A 43 27.41 -2.05 -8.94
CA GLU A 43 26.80 -3.01 -9.86
C GLU A 43 27.29 -4.43 -9.59
N SER A 44 26.38 -5.39 -9.66
CA SER A 44 26.73 -6.81 -9.57
C SER A 44 25.86 -7.65 -10.50
N ARG A 45 26.43 -8.74 -11.02
CA ARG A 45 25.76 -9.69 -11.93
C ARG A 45 25.39 -10.96 -11.16
N GLY A 46 24.19 -11.49 -11.38
CA GLY A 46 23.67 -12.67 -10.68
C GLY A 46 22.99 -12.38 -9.34
N HIS A 47 22.69 -13.42 -8.57
CA HIS A 47 21.86 -13.32 -7.35
C HIS A 47 22.61 -12.68 -6.19
N ILE A 48 22.26 -11.44 -5.84
CA ILE A 48 22.85 -10.71 -4.72
C ILE A 48 21.88 -10.71 -3.54
N THR A 49 22.35 -11.19 -2.39
CA THR A 49 21.74 -10.90 -1.09
C THR A 49 22.56 -9.82 -0.42
N LYS A 50 22.06 -8.58 -0.37
CA LYS A 50 22.83 -7.52 0.31
C LYS A 50 22.69 -7.66 1.83
N LYS A 51 23.83 -7.62 2.51
CA LYS A 51 23.89 -7.33 3.94
C LYS A 51 23.34 -5.92 4.17
N ASP A 52 22.63 -5.74 5.28
CA ASP A 52 22.18 -4.44 5.79
C ASP A 52 21.09 -3.74 4.95
N LYS A 53 20.19 -4.49 4.29
CA LYS A 53 18.88 -3.95 3.85
C LYS A 53 18.10 -3.50 5.07
N ALA A 54 17.62 -2.26 5.06
CA ALA A 54 16.81 -1.73 6.16
C ALA A 54 15.80 -0.70 5.66
N ILE A 55 14.66 -0.63 6.32
CA ILE A 55 13.67 0.43 6.11
C ILE A 55 13.55 1.21 7.41
N VAL A 56 13.76 2.52 7.31
CA VAL A 56 13.54 3.47 8.42
C VAL A 56 12.37 4.35 8.04
N TYR A 57 11.42 4.52 8.94
CA TYR A 57 10.23 5.34 8.68
C TYR A 57 9.85 6.17 9.91
N ARG A 58 9.24 7.33 9.66
CA ARG A 58 8.71 8.24 10.70
C ARG A 58 7.50 9.00 10.17
N GLY A 59 6.47 9.10 11.01
CA GLY A 59 5.30 9.95 10.76
C GLY A 59 5.47 11.35 11.34
N ASN A 60 4.90 12.34 10.67
CA ASN A 60 4.81 13.73 11.12
C ASN A 60 3.55 14.37 10.54
N HIS A 61 2.57 14.74 11.37
CA HIS A 61 1.27 15.26 10.93
C HIS A 61 0.64 14.34 9.86
N ASP A 62 0.41 14.87 8.65
CA ASP A 62 -0.16 14.22 7.48
C ASP A 62 0.89 13.63 6.53
N GLU A 63 2.14 13.51 6.98
CA GLU A 63 3.26 13.01 6.21
C GLU A 63 3.92 11.76 6.84
N MET A 64 4.50 10.92 5.99
CA MET A 64 5.36 9.82 6.40
C MET A 64 6.64 9.83 5.58
N TYR A 65 7.78 10.02 6.25
CA TYR A 65 9.10 9.85 5.68
C TYR A 65 9.49 8.37 5.69
N ILE A 66 10.01 7.88 4.56
CA ILE A 66 10.59 6.54 4.42
C ILE A 66 12.00 6.68 3.84
N LYS A 67 12.94 5.94 4.42
CA LYS A 67 14.28 5.70 3.88
C LYS A 67 14.49 4.20 3.71
N HIS A 68 14.63 3.75 2.48
CA HIS A 68 14.92 2.37 2.13
C HIS A 68 16.40 2.26 1.78
N ILE A 69 17.15 1.58 2.65
CA ILE A 69 18.60 1.44 2.56
C ILE A 69 18.92 0.15 1.80
N ASN A 70 19.83 0.26 0.83
CA ASN A 70 20.39 -0.88 0.10
C ASN A 70 19.33 -1.75 -0.62
N VAL A 71 18.26 -1.14 -1.12
CA VAL A 71 17.26 -1.83 -1.95
C VAL A 71 17.86 -2.13 -3.32
N LEU A 72 17.60 -3.34 -3.83
CA LEU A 72 18.10 -3.79 -5.12
C LEU A 72 17.13 -3.37 -6.23
N TYR A 73 17.70 -2.72 -7.23
CA TYR A 73 17.05 -2.29 -8.47
C TYR A 73 17.89 -2.79 -9.65
N ASP A 74 17.35 -2.75 -10.86
CA ASP A 74 18.12 -2.91 -12.09
C ASP A 74 19.18 -1.79 -12.19
N CYS A 75 20.39 -2.12 -12.67
CA CYS A 75 21.47 -1.12 -12.75
C CYS A 75 21.17 -0.01 -13.76
N LYS A 76 20.31 -0.27 -14.75
CA LYS A 76 19.88 0.72 -15.74
C LYS A 76 18.51 1.31 -15.42
N ALA A 77 18.04 1.19 -14.18
CA ALA A 77 16.84 1.89 -13.76
C ALA A 77 17.02 3.40 -13.88
N ASP A 78 16.34 3.99 -14.87
CA ASP A 78 16.39 5.42 -15.19
C ASP A 78 15.75 6.26 -14.07
N SER A 79 14.67 5.73 -13.49
CA SER A 79 13.95 6.40 -12.41
C SER A 79 13.23 5.41 -11.51
N ILE A 80 13.07 5.81 -10.26
CA ILE A 80 12.24 5.14 -9.27
C ILE A 80 10.97 5.96 -9.08
N THR A 81 9.82 5.30 -9.13
CA THR A 81 8.50 5.89 -8.91
C THR A 81 7.85 5.24 -7.69
N ILE A 82 7.00 6.00 -6.99
CA ILE A 82 6.31 5.53 -5.79
C ILE A 82 4.82 5.53 -6.05
N ASP A 83 4.16 4.43 -5.71
CA ASP A 83 2.71 4.31 -5.74
C ASP A 83 2.22 4.01 -4.32
N ALA A 84 1.73 5.05 -3.66
CA ALA A 84 1.24 4.97 -2.28
C ALA A 84 -0.28 5.09 -2.25
N ARG A 85 -0.94 4.19 -1.52
CA ARG A 85 -2.39 4.19 -1.33
C ARG A 85 -2.77 3.89 0.10
N VAL A 86 -3.88 4.49 0.55
CA VAL A 86 -4.58 4.07 1.76
C VAL A 86 -5.72 3.14 1.38
N ARG A 87 -5.77 1.97 2.01
CA ARG A 87 -6.94 1.08 1.97
C ARG A 87 -7.23 0.63 3.40
N ASP A 88 -8.40 1.00 3.90
CA ASP A 88 -8.80 0.75 5.29
C ASP A 88 -7.72 1.27 6.27
N ASN A 89 -7.09 0.36 7.02
CA ASN A 89 -6.06 0.69 8.00
C ASN A 89 -4.65 0.39 7.48
N TYR A 90 -4.48 0.28 6.15
CA TYR A 90 -3.19 0.01 5.53
C TYR A 90 -2.73 1.20 4.70
N ILE A 91 -1.49 1.61 4.90
CA ILE A 91 -0.74 2.40 3.93
C ILE A 91 0.11 1.41 3.14
N VAL A 92 -0.20 1.25 1.87
CA VAL A 92 0.52 0.37 0.95
C VAL A 92 1.36 1.23 0.04
N VAL A 93 2.67 1.03 0.07
CA VAL A 93 3.66 1.72 -0.76
C VAL A 93 4.30 0.70 -1.69
N ARG A 94 4.31 1.00 -2.99
CA ARG A 94 5.07 0.25 -3.99
C ARG A 94 6.11 1.16 -4.62
N GLU A 95 7.36 0.76 -4.50
CA GLU A 95 8.49 1.34 -5.20
C GLU A 95 8.63 0.58 -6.51
N ASN A 96 8.52 1.28 -7.63
CA ASN A 96 8.65 0.70 -8.96
C ASN A 96 9.83 1.35 -9.66
N GLU A 97 10.60 0.55 -10.38
CA GLU A 97 11.61 1.02 -11.29
C GLU A 97 11.11 0.96 -12.73
N TYR A 98 11.63 1.86 -13.55
CA TYR A 98 11.54 1.73 -15.00
C TYR A 98 12.93 1.37 -15.53
N ALA A 99 13.08 0.12 -15.96
CA ALA A 99 14.30 -0.41 -16.53
C ALA A 99 13.99 -1.39 -17.66
N GLU A 100 14.89 -1.50 -18.62
CA GLU A 100 14.93 -2.67 -19.52
C GLU A 100 15.50 -3.86 -18.72
N ASP A 101 14.91 -5.05 -18.82
CA ASP A 101 15.41 -6.25 -18.13
C ASP A 101 16.90 -6.48 -18.41
N ASN A 102 17.75 -6.33 -17.39
CA ASN A 102 19.17 -6.69 -17.45
C ASN A 102 19.51 -7.76 -16.42
N ASP A 103 20.52 -8.58 -16.73
CA ASP A 103 21.12 -9.52 -15.77
C ASP A 103 22.12 -8.80 -14.86
N CYS A 104 21.65 -7.79 -14.15
CA CYS A 104 22.43 -7.09 -13.13
C CYS A 104 21.51 -6.48 -12.08
N SER A 105 22.04 -6.28 -10.88
CA SER A 105 21.37 -5.50 -9.85
C SER A 105 22.31 -4.47 -9.27
N CYS A 106 21.73 -3.34 -8.89
CA CYS A 106 22.42 -2.29 -8.21
C CYS A 106 21.69 -1.86 -6.94
N PRO A 107 22.37 -1.86 -5.79
CA PRO A 107 21.80 -1.37 -4.56
C PRO A 107 21.75 0.16 -4.57
N ARG A 108 20.60 0.70 -4.21
CA ARG A 108 20.36 2.13 -4.03
C ARG A 108 19.82 2.37 -2.62
N THR A 109 20.08 3.55 -2.10
CA THR A 109 19.40 4.07 -0.92
C THR A 109 18.51 5.21 -1.36
N ILE A 110 17.20 5.03 -1.22
CA ILE A 110 16.21 6.03 -1.59
C ILE A 110 15.54 6.57 -0.32
N SER A 111 15.19 7.85 -0.35
CA SER A 111 14.30 8.41 0.65
C SER A 111 13.25 9.31 0.03
N TYR A 112 12.04 9.23 0.59
CA TYR A 112 10.87 9.90 0.06
C TYR A 112 9.86 10.18 1.17
N VAL A 113 8.96 11.11 0.89
CA VAL A 113 7.86 11.48 1.76
C VAL A 113 6.56 11.12 1.06
N ILE A 114 5.68 10.40 1.77
CA ILE A 114 4.28 10.24 1.41
C ILE A 114 3.49 11.35 2.10
N GLU A 115 2.66 12.05 1.35
CA GLU A 115 1.97 13.26 1.80
C GLU A 115 0.44 13.08 1.80
N LYS A 116 -0.26 13.97 2.51
CA LYS A 116 -1.73 14.04 2.57
C LYS A 116 -2.35 12.76 3.10
N ILE A 117 -1.68 12.12 4.05
CA ILE A 117 -2.16 10.92 4.71
C ILE A 117 -3.29 11.33 5.66
N PRO A 118 -4.52 10.78 5.52
CA PRO A 118 -5.59 11.09 6.45
C PRO A 118 -5.22 10.67 7.87
N SER A 119 -5.59 11.45 8.88
CA SER A 119 -5.34 11.11 10.29
C SER A 119 -5.91 9.73 10.62
N GLY A 120 -5.12 8.91 11.32
CA GLY A 120 -5.48 7.53 11.58
C GLY A 120 -4.30 6.67 12.03
N LYS A 121 -4.62 5.45 12.46
CA LYS A 121 -3.63 4.43 12.80
C LYS A 121 -3.53 3.44 11.65
N TYR A 122 -2.33 3.26 11.11
CA TYR A 122 -2.09 2.43 9.94
C TYR A 122 -1.04 1.36 10.18
N ILE A 123 -1.20 0.22 9.51
CA ILE A 123 -0.13 -0.74 9.23
C ILE A 123 0.52 -0.30 7.92
N VAL A 124 1.85 -0.23 7.92
CA VAL A 124 2.62 0.22 6.75
C VAL A 124 3.23 -1.00 6.06
N VAL A 125 2.97 -1.09 4.75
CA VAL A 125 3.49 -2.14 3.87
C VAL A 125 4.29 -1.48 2.75
N VAL A 126 5.53 -1.91 2.55
CA VAL A 126 6.42 -1.43 1.47
C VAL A 126 6.86 -2.62 0.65
N ASN A 127 6.56 -2.63 -0.66
CA ASN A 127 6.88 -3.74 -1.57
C ASN A 127 6.47 -5.11 -1.00
N ASP A 128 5.24 -5.20 -0.49
CA ASP A 128 4.64 -6.38 0.15
C ASP A 128 5.25 -6.79 1.52
N ASP A 129 6.30 -6.11 2.00
CA ASP A 129 6.84 -6.29 3.35
C ASP A 129 6.11 -5.40 4.36
N THR A 130 5.55 -5.98 5.42
CA THR A 130 5.00 -5.20 6.55
C THR A 130 6.13 -4.66 7.41
N ILE A 131 6.29 -3.34 7.45
CA ILE A 131 7.42 -2.69 8.15
C ILE A 131 7.06 -2.23 9.56
N GLY A 132 5.77 -2.12 9.88
CA GLY A 132 5.28 -1.80 11.20
C GLY A 132 3.98 -1.01 11.20
N SER A 133 3.73 -0.26 12.28
CA SER A 133 2.55 0.59 12.41
C SER A 133 2.91 2.04 12.69
N ILE A 134 2.05 2.95 12.27
CA ILE A 134 2.22 4.40 12.44
C ILE A 134 0.90 5.06 12.84
N LEU A 135 1.00 6.18 13.54
CA LEU A 135 -0.12 7.03 13.90
C LEU A 135 0.10 8.42 13.29
N ILE A 136 -0.88 8.84 12.49
CA ILE A 136 -0.93 10.10 11.75
C ILE A 136 -2.00 10.96 12.43
N TYR A 137 -1.67 12.22 12.73
CA TYR A 137 -2.51 13.15 13.49
C TYR A 137 -2.90 14.34 12.64
#